data_AF-A0A538M7P9-F1
#
_entry.id   AF-A0A538M7P9-F1
#
_cell.length_a   1.000
_cell.length_b   1.000
_cell.length_c   1.000
_cell.angle_alpha   90.00
_cell.angle_beta   90.00
_cell.angle_gamma   90.00
#
_symmetry.space_group_name_H-M   'P 1'
#
loop_
_entity.id
_entity.type
_entity.pdbx_description
1 polymer ?
#
loop_
_entity_poly.entity_id
_entity_poly.type
_entity_poly.pdbx_seq_one_letter_code
_entity_poly.pdbx_strand_id
1 'polypeptide(L)'
;MAAIATAFRAAFPDLRMDGTGTFSGPWGDVAPTGARATFSGVNIFRIRDGRVVELWNHRDDLGLMEQVGARVFAGSQRDPMGERADRAER
;
A
#
# COMPACT_ATOMS: atom_id res chain seq x y z
N MET A 1 27.87 -2.27 -20.38
CA MET A 1 26.98 -2.36 -19.19
C MET A 1 25.82 -1.42 -19.42
N ALA A 2 24.60 -1.96 -19.27
CA ALA A 2 23.41 -1.64 -20.04
C ALA A 2 22.90 -0.19 -19.94
N ALA A 3 22.39 0.29 -21.07
CA ALA A 3 21.90 1.62 -21.34
C ALA A 3 20.61 1.94 -20.58
N ILE A 4 20.52 3.18 -20.11
CA ILE A 4 19.28 3.89 -19.83
C ILE A 4 18.50 3.96 -21.15
N ALA A 5 17.51 3.08 -21.32
CA ALA A 5 16.70 3.04 -22.53
C ALA A 5 15.59 4.10 -22.42
N THR A 6 15.85 5.25 -23.04
CA THR A 6 14.81 6.18 -23.49
C THR A 6 14.02 5.56 -24.66
N ALA A 7 12.76 5.19 -24.42
CA ALA A 7 11.70 4.90 -25.40
C ALA A 7 10.46 4.47 -24.58
N PHE A 8 9.20 4.81 -24.86
CA PHE A 8 8.52 5.32 -26.04
C PHE A 8 7.11 5.68 -25.54
N ARG A 9 6.44 6.64 -26.17
CA ARG A 9 5.04 7.00 -25.90
C ARG A 9 4.09 5.86 -26.28
N ALA A 10 4.04 4.80 -25.48
CA ALA A 10 2.95 3.85 -25.47
C ALA A 10 1.86 4.46 -24.59
N ALA A 11 0.64 4.62 -25.12
CA ALA A 11 -0.50 4.96 -24.30
C ALA A 11 -0.75 3.76 -23.37
N PHE A 12 -0.19 3.81 -22.17
CA PHE A 12 -0.55 2.90 -21.10
C PHE A 12 -1.91 3.37 -20.59
N PRO A 13 -3.00 2.60 -20.72
CA PRO A 13 -4.24 2.97 -20.07
C PRO A 13 -3.99 2.89 -18.56
N ASP A 14 -3.89 4.05 -17.92
CA ASP A 14 -3.95 4.18 -16.49
C ASP A 14 -5.43 4.16 -16.05
N LEU A 15 -5.73 3.30 -15.09
CA LEU A 15 -7.02 3.25 -14.42
C LEU A 15 -6.83 3.75 -13.00
N ARG A 16 -7.34 4.95 -12.72
CA ARG A 16 -7.53 5.41 -11.34
C ARG A 16 -8.71 4.67 -10.72
N MET A 17 -8.52 4.13 -9.54
CA MET A 17 -9.55 3.47 -8.75
C MET A 17 -9.75 4.18 -7.43
N ASP A 18 -11.01 4.39 -7.08
CA ASP A 18 -11.45 4.89 -5.78
C ASP A 18 -12.63 4.00 -5.35
N GLY A 19 -12.68 3.60 -4.09
CA GLY A 19 -13.78 2.79 -3.59
C GLY A 19 -13.91 2.86 -2.07
N THR A 20 -15.13 2.67 -1.58
CA THR A 20 -15.43 2.66 -0.15
C THR A 20 -15.97 1.30 0.26
N GLY A 21 -15.53 0.80 1.40
CA GLY A 21 -15.94 -0.49 1.93
C GLY A 21 -15.99 -0.52 3.44
N THR A 22 -16.46 -1.64 3.98
CA THR A 22 -16.36 -1.96 5.41
C THR A 22 -15.25 -2.98 5.59
N PHE A 23 -14.34 -2.75 6.53
CA PHE A 23 -13.23 -3.64 6.83
C PHE A 23 -13.72 -4.84 7.66
N SER A 24 -14.39 -5.78 6.99
CA SER A 24 -15.07 -6.94 7.59
C SER A 24 -14.24 -8.23 7.55
N GLY A 25 -13.08 -8.22 6.89
CA GLY A 25 -12.15 -9.36 6.82
C GLY A 25 -10.78 -9.01 7.39
N PRO A 26 -9.99 -10.01 7.82
CA PRO A 26 -8.63 -9.79 8.28
C PRO A 26 -7.71 -9.38 7.12
N TRP A 27 -6.67 -8.58 7.43
CA TRP A 27 -5.60 -8.25 6.49
C TRP A 27 -4.25 -8.27 7.20
N GLY A 28 -3.41 -9.26 6.86
CA GLY A 28 -2.16 -9.49 7.58
C GLY A 28 -2.45 -9.73 9.05
N ASP A 29 -1.80 -8.96 9.92
CA ASP A 29 -2.00 -9.00 11.38
C ASP A 29 -3.16 -8.10 11.88
N VAL A 30 -3.87 -7.41 10.98
CA VAL A 30 -4.99 -6.53 11.32
C VAL A 30 -6.29 -7.32 11.33
N ALA A 31 -6.90 -7.46 12.51
CA ALA A 31 -8.21 -8.08 12.69
C ALA A 31 -9.33 -7.21 12.06
N PRO A 32 -10.45 -7.81 11.60
CA PRO A 32 -11.57 -7.05 11.05
C PRO A 32 -12.16 -6.11 12.10
N THR A 33 -12.12 -4.81 11.84
CA THR A 33 -12.57 -3.78 12.78
C THR A 33 -14.01 -3.33 12.55
N GLY A 34 -14.60 -3.68 11.39
CA GLY A 34 -15.92 -3.17 10.99
C GLY A 34 -15.93 -1.69 10.64
N ALA A 35 -14.76 -1.04 10.60
CA ALA A 35 -14.64 0.36 10.23
C ALA A 35 -14.96 0.56 8.74
N ARG A 36 -15.57 1.70 8.41
CA ARG A 36 -15.72 2.13 7.02
C ARG A 36 -14.45 2.83 6.57
N ALA A 37 -13.92 2.45 5.42
CA ALA A 37 -12.70 3.01 4.87
C ALA A 37 -12.79 3.19 3.36
N THR A 38 -12.00 4.12 2.84
CA THR A 38 -11.86 4.39 1.41
C THR A 38 -10.47 3.95 0.96
N PHE A 39 -10.42 3.22 -0.15
CA PHE A 39 -9.18 2.85 -0.83
C PHE A 39 -9.05 3.64 -2.13
N SER A 40 -7.80 3.98 -2.48
CA SER A 40 -7.50 4.56 -3.78
C SER A 40 -6.25 3.93 -4.38
N GLY A 41 -6.11 3.98 -5.70
CA GLY A 41 -4.96 3.42 -6.39
C GLY A 41 -4.96 3.68 -7.90
N VAL A 42 -3.91 3.18 -8.54
CA VAL A 42 -3.71 3.24 -9.99
C VAL A 42 -3.31 1.85 -10.48
N ASN A 43 -3.91 1.43 -11.58
CA ASN A 43 -3.45 0.30 -12.38
C ASN A 43 -2.89 0.81 -13.70
N ILE A 44 -1.71 0.32 -14.06
CA ILE A 44 -1.10 0.54 -15.37
C ILE A 44 -1.07 -0.81 -16.08
N PHE A 45 -1.69 -0.88 -17.26
CA PHE A 45 -1.72 -2.11 -18.05
C PHE A 45 -0.80 -1.99 -19.26
N ARG A 46 -0.05 -3.04 -19.57
CA ARG A 46 0.56 -3.21 -20.90
C ARG A 46 -0.30 -4.16 -21.71
N ILE A 47 -0.74 -3.71 -22.88
CA ILE A 47 -1.58 -4.48 -23.79
C ILE A 47 -0.76 -4.87 -25.03
N ARG A 48 -0.84 -6.15 -25.42
CA ARG A 48 -0.27 -6.68 -26.66
C ARG A 48 -1.26 -7.65 -27.29
N ASP A 49 -1.49 -7.51 -28.60
CA ASP A 49 -2.41 -8.36 -29.36
C ASP A 49 -3.82 -8.44 -28.75
N GLY A 50 -4.32 -7.29 -28.27
CA GLY A 50 -5.64 -7.15 -27.62
C GLY A 50 -5.73 -7.76 -26.22
N ARG A 51 -4.62 -8.20 -25.62
CA ARG A 51 -4.60 -8.83 -24.28
C ARG A 51 -3.72 -8.05 -23.32
N VAL A 52 -4.11 -8.01 -22.05
CA VAL A 52 -3.25 -7.52 -20.97
C VAL A 52 -2.12 -8.53 -20.78
N VAL A 53 -0.89 -8.09 -21.02
CA VAL A 53 0.33 -8.89 -20.85
C VAL A 53 1.13 -8.47 -19.62
N GLU A 54 0.76 -7.36 -18.98
CA GLU A 54 1.36 -6.88 -17.74
C GLU A 54 0.39 -5.96 -16.99
N LEU A 55 0.44 -6.00 -15.66
CA LEU A 55 -0.28 -5.12 -14.76
C LEU A 55 0.67 -4.63 -13.66
N TRP A 56 0.78 -3.31 -13.52
CA TRP A 56 1.40 -2.66 -12.38
C TRP A 56 0.27 -2.05 -11.54
N ASN A 57 0.12 -2.50 -10.30
CA ASN A 57 -0.85 -1.94 -9.35
C ASN A 57 -0.10 -1.15 -8.29
N HIS A 58 -0.55 0.07 -8.03
CA HIS A 58 -0.18 0.84 -6.86
C HIS A 58 -1.44 1.24 -6.11
N ARG A 59 -1.52 0.93 -4.82
CA ARG A 59 -2.65 1.23 -3.96
C ARG A 59 -2.16 1.89 -2.69
N ASP A 60 -2.92 2.84 -2.16
CA ASP A 60 -2.63 3.46 -0.86
C ASP A 60 -3.03 2.53 0.30
N ASP A 61 -2.25 1.46 0.47
CA ASP A 61 -2.46 0.50 1.54
C ASP A 61 -2.11 1.09 2.92
N LEU A 62 -1.18 2.06 2.96
CA LEU A 62 -0.80 2.73 4.19
C LEU A 62 -1.95 3.58 4.74
N GLY A 63 -2.52 4.46 3.91
CA GLY A 63 -3.67 5.29 4.29
C GLY A 63 -4.91 4.44 4.59
N LEU A 64 -5.06 3.27 3.95
CA LEU A 64 -6.11 2.32 4.29
C LEU A 64 -5.88 1.68 5.67
N MET A 65 -4.65 1.28 6.00
CA MET A 65 -4.26 0.75 7.32
C MET A 65 -4.49 1.77 8.44
N GLU A 66 -4.17 3.06 8.21
CA GLU A 66 -4.44 4.14 9.17
C GLU A 66 -5.95 4.28 9.47
N GLN A 67 -6.80 4.24 8.43
CA GLN A 67 -8.25 4.35 8.58
C GLN A 67 -8.87 3.22 9.40
N VAL A 68 -8.31 2.00 9.33
CA VAL A 68 -8.83 0.83 10.06
C VAL A 68 -8.20 0.64 11.44
N GLY A 69 -7.38 1.60 11.89
CA GLY A 69 -6.79 1.60 13.23
C GLY A 69 -5.56 0.69 13.38
N ALA A 70 -4.93 0.29 12.28
CA ALA A 70 -3.68 -0.45 12.34
C ALA A 70 -2.54 0.44 12.86
N ARG A 71 -1.56 -0.18 13.52
CA ARG A 71 -0.34 0.53 13.93
C ARG A 71 0.53 0.77 12.72
N VAL A 72 0.51 2.00 12.22
CA VAL A 72 1.35 2.45 11.12
C VAL A 72 2.58 3.17 11.69
N PHE A 73 3.77 2.78 11.23
CA PHE A 73 5.03 3.38 11.66
C PHE A 73 5.61 4.25 10.54
N ALA A 74 5.55 5.58 10.71
CA ALA A 74 6.20 6.53 9.82
C ALA A 74 7.69 6.72 10.22
N GLY A 75 8.48 5.65 10.15
CA GLY A 75 9.94 5.75 10.26
C GLY A 75 10.57 5.82 11.66
N SER A 76 9.80 5.60 12.73
CA SER A 76 10.38 5.23 14.03
C SER A 76 9.56 4.12 14.66
N GLN A 77 10.11 2.91 14.63
CA GLN A 77 9.58 1.85 15.47
C GLN A 77 9.94 2.24 16.92
N ARG A 78 8.93 2.47 17.79
CA ARG A 78 9.20 2.43 19.23
C ARG A 78 9.54 0.99 19.56
N ASP A 79 10.81 0.74 19.89
CA ASP A 79 11.23 -0.55 20.40
C ASP A 79 10.43 -0.87 21.68
N PRO A 80 9.63 -1.96 21.72
CA PRO A 80 8.93 -2.36 22.93
C PRO A 80 9.87 -2.69 24.10
N MET A 81 11.17 -2.89 23.83
CA MET A 81 12.21 -3.13 24.84
C MET A 81 12.92 -1.86 25.33
N GLY A 82 12.78 -0.72 24.65
CA GLY A 82 13.47 0.53 25.02
C GLY A 82 13.06 1.13 26.36
N GLU A 83 11.83 0.88 26.82
CA GLU A 83 11.31 1.41 28.10
C GLU A 83 11.88 0.71 29.34
N ARG A 84 12.51 -0.47 29.20
CA ARG A 84 13.08 -1.21 30.33
C ARG A 84 14.49 -0.72 30.71
N ALA A 85 15.25 -0.18 29.75
CA ALA A 85 16.61 0.29 29.99
C ALA A 85 16.63 1.57 30.85
N ASP A 86 15.72 2.51 30.60
CA ASP A 86 15.70 3.83 31.27
C ASP A 86 15.32 3.78 32.77
N ARG A 87 14.77 2.66 33.26
CA ARG A 87 14.44 2.47 34.68
C ARG A 87 15.58 1.86 35.49
N ALA A 88 16.59 1.27 34.84
CA ALA A 88 17.70 0.62 35.54
C ALA A 88 18.83 1.59 35.94
N GLU A 89 18.80 2.83 35.45
CA GLU A 89 19.83 3.86 35.70
C GLU A 89 19.34 5.02 36.60
N ARG A 90 18.26 4.81 37.39
CA ARG A 90 17.78 5.79 38.37
C ARG A 90 17.73 5.22 39.79
#